data_AF-A0A0D2XU05-F1
#
_entry.id   AF-A0A0D2XU05-F1
#
_cell.length_a   1.000
_cell.length_b   1.000
_cell.length_c   1.000
_cell.angle_alpha   90.00
_cell.angle_beta   90.00
_cell.angle_gamma   90.00
#
_symmetry.space_group_name_H-M   'P 1'
#
loop_
_entity.id
_entity.type
_entity.pdbx_description
1 polymer ?
#
loop_
_entity_poly.entity_id
_entity_poly.type
_entity_poly.pdbx_seq_one_letter_code
_entity_poly.pdbx_strand_id
1 'polypeptide(L)'
;MWRIANETSPGYFPADEWSSVPCYYKCIFGISRPIEELTKGSHYVYNGNFSYLVLVGPGGKFYWFLFVKLPVTLYGHDIPRYTKVDEEKLALQHASDQITTLVTFGQLYAARTSSTLTPLHEYVFEKWHYKRIITIGDAAHKFEPLTGHGGNSAIETAASLVNHLRSDECADWSNAQIEAAFTAVQDERFERVQWLVNDAHKAQQMQAMATPFLATIGPILARLTNTQTVLQLGARKIIGATRIKGIPVPQREHTIPFNDELPCRPLSWSWLPIGLGVLSQAALFRLATQILGPLEIPTTFGGEPLVKYYTGFRIVDKILKNLVAVFGVPLASNNMAANLQWVSFTPLLLSTTLDWTLESYRVGSKGLITSFVRAYLRGFHQLD
;
A
#
# COMPACT_ATOMS: atom_id res chain seq x y z
N MET A 1 12.86 11.09 -29.53
CA MET A 1 12.71 12.25 -28.61
C MET A 1 14.07 12.74 -28.13
N TRP A 2 14.76 12.00 -27.26
CA TRP A 2 16.09 12.28 -26.73
C TRP A 2 17.11 12.82 -27.75
N ARG A 3 17.33 12.09 -28.84
CA ARG A 3 18.23 12.53 -29.93
C ARG A 3 17.90 13.94 -30.46
N ILE A 4 16.63 14.20 -30.74
CA ILE A 4 16.16 15.50 -31.30
C ILE A 4 16.37 16.62 -30.28
N ALA A 5 16.11 16.36 -29.00
CA ALA A 5 16.32 17.35 -27.95
C ALA A 5 17.80 17.64 -27.72
N ASN A 6 18.68 16.62 -27.74
CA ASN A 6 20.11 16.81 -27.63
C ASN A 6 20.68 17.62 -28.81
N GLU A 7 20.13 17.47 -30.01
CA GLU A 7 20.51 18.26 -31.19
C GLU A 7 20.00 19.70 -31.15
N THR A 8 18.75 19.93 -30.70
CA THR A 8 18.06 21.22 -30.87
C THR A 8 17.85 22.03 -29.58
N SER A 9 18.05 21.43 -28.41
CA SER A 9 18.00 22.08 -27.10
C SER A 9 18.87 21.32 -26.09
N PRO A 10 20.21 21.36 -26.23
CA PRO A 10 21.14 20.69 -25.32
C PRO A 10 20.86 21.05 -23.85
N GLY A 11 20.85 20.04 -22.98
CA GLY A 11 20.55 20.20 -21.55
C GLY A 11 19.05 20.18 -21.20
N TYR A 12 18.15 19.99 -22.17
CA TYR A 12 16.72 19.83 -21.86
C TYR A 12 16.45 18.56 -21.05
N PHE A 13 17.08 17.44 -21.41
CA PHE A 13 17.07 16.19 -20.64
C PHE A 13 18.38 16.05 -19.85
N PRO A 14 18.40 15.28 -18.74
CA PRO A 14 19.65 14.94 -18.04
C PRO A 14 20.63 14.23 -18.98
N ALA A 15 21.94 14.48 -18.81
CA ALA A 15 22.95 14.03 -19.75
C ALA A 15 23.03 12.50 -19.92
N ASP A 16 22.84 11.74 -18.85
CA ASP A 16 22.87 10.28 -18.85
C ASP A 16 21.92 9.68 -17.81
N GLU A 17 20.64 10.03 -17.91
CA GLU A 17 19.61 9.49 -17.00
C GLU A 17 19.57 7.95 -17.03
N TRP A 18 19.84 7.35 -18.20
CA TRP A 18 19.87 5.90 -18.40
C TRP A 18 20.91 5.19 -17.53
N SER A 19 22.07 5.81 -17.25
CA SER A 19 23.06 5.25 -16.32
C SER A 19 22.51 5.03 -14.92
N SER A 20 21.49 5.78 -14.50
CA SER A 20 20.90 5.71 -13.17
C SER A 20 19.74 4.72 -13.05
N VAL A 21 19.28 4.16 -14.17
CA VAL A 21 18.13 3.24 -14.20
C VAL A 21 18.51 1.93 -13.48
N PRO A 22 17.86 1.59 -12.36
CA PRO A 22 18.20 0.41 -11.59
C PRO A 22 17.52 -0.85 -12.15
N CYS A 23 18.17 -1.99 -11.92
CA CYS A 23 17.64 -3.32 -12.11
C CYS A 23 17.89 -4.13 -10.84
N TYR A 24 16.81 -4.46 -10.13
CA TYR A 24 16.86 -5.21 -8.88
C TYR A 24 16.56 -6.70 -9.07
N TYR A 25 15.76 -7.03 -10.08
CA TYR A 25 15.28 -8.37 -10.37
C TYR A 25 15.49 -8.71 -11.85
N LYS A 26 15.54 -10.00 -12.12
CA LYS A 26 15.35 -10.56 -13.46
C LYS A 26 14.11 -11.45 -13.45
N CYS A 27 13.45 -11.59 -14.58
CA CYS A 27 12.21 -12.34 -14.68
C CYS A 27 12.22 -13.28 -15.88
N ILE A 28 11.90 -14.55 -15.65
CA ILE A 28 11.38 -15.39 -16.73
C ILE A 28 9.87 -15.20 -16.75
N PHE A 29 9.34 -14.68 -17.84
CA PHE A 29 7.91 -14.77 -18.08
C PHE A 29 7.65 -15.80 -19.17
N GLY A 30 6.52 -16.50 -19.06
CA GLY A 30 6.15 -17.51 -20.02
C GLY A 30 4.66 -17.81 -20.06
N ILE A 31 4.31 -18.58 -21.09
CA ILE A 31 2.96 -19.07 -21.33
C ILE A 31 3.05 -20.58 -21.45
N SER A 32 2.19 -21.30 -20.75
CA SER A 32 2.10 -22.76 -20.83
C SER A 32 0.72 -23.22 -21.27
N ARG A 33 0.69 -24.41 -21.88
CA ARG A 33 -0.54 -25.14 -22.19
C ARG A 33 -1.28 -25.51 -20.89
N PRO A 34 -2.58 -25.85 -20.98
CA PRO A 34 -3.32 -26.37 -19.84
C PRO A 34 -2.61 -27.56 -19.16
N ILE A 35 -2.65 -27.58 -17.84
CA ILE A 35 -2.17 -28.64 -16.94
C ILE A 35 -3.38 -28.98 -16.08
N GLU A 36 -3.74 -30.26 -16.00
CA GLU A 36 -5.01 -30.70 -15.42
C GLU A 36 -5.15 -30.29 -13.94
N GLU A 37 -4.05 -30.29 -13.20
CA GLU A 37 -3.99 -29.98 -11.78
C GLU A 37 -4.08 -28.48 -11.48
N LEU A 38 -3.92 -27.63 -12.50
CA LEU A 38 -3.98 -26.18 -12.37
C LEU A 38 -5.21 -25.70 -13.15
N THR A 39 -6.36 -25.47 -12.51
CA THR A 39 -7.60 -25.21 -13.26
C THR A 39 -8.11 -23.78 -13.18
N LYS A 40 -7.90 -23.07 -12.05
CA LYS A 40 -8.48 -21.73 -11.81
C LYS A 40 -7.66 -20.89 -10.84
N GLY A 41 -7.74 -19.57 -11.00
CA GLY A 41 -7.27 -18.58 -10.02
C GLY A 41 -5.96 -17.86 -10.38
N SER A 42 -5.40 -17.21 -9.36
CA SER A 42 -4.10 -16.55 -9.40
C SER A 42 -3.28 -17.08 -8.25
N HIS A 43 -2.08 -17.58 -8.53
CA HIS A 43 -1.17 -18.12 -7.53
C HIS A 43 -0.01 -17.16 -7.34
N TYR A 44 0.12 -16.65 -6.12
CA TYR A 44 1.27 -15.86 -5.68
C TYR A 44 2.10 -16.76 -4.76
N VAL A 45 3.34 -17.05 -5.14
CA VAL A 45 4.22 -17.95 -4.40
C VAL A 45 5.39 -17.14 -3.85
N TYR A 46 5.51 -17.14 -2.52
CA TYR A 46 6.45 -16.31 -1.78
C TYR A 46 7.65 -17.16 -1.38
N ASN A 47 8.87 -16.73 -1.70
CA ASN A 47 10.09 -17.46 -1.36
C ASN A 47 11.22 -16.50 -0.96
N GLY A 48 12.34 -17.06 -0.48
CA GLY A 48 13.54 -16.28 -0.13
C GLY A 48 14.33 -15.85 -1.37
N ASN A 49 14.32 -14.56 -1.67
CA ASN A 49 14.95 -13.88 -2.82
C ASN A 49 14.33 -14.17 -4.20
N PHE A 50 13.18 -14.85 -4.27
CA PHE A 50 12.44 -15.03 -5.52
C PHE A 50 10.94 -15.19 -5.23
N SER A 51 10.12 -15.03 -6.25
CA SER A 51 8.66 -15.21 -6.16
C SER A 51 8.08 -15.69 -7.48
N TYR A 52 6.87 -16.23 -7.44
CA TYR A 52 6.10 -16.54 -8.63
C TYR A 52 4.77 -15.82 -8.65
N LEU A 53 4.37 -15.44 -9.86
CA LEU A 53 2.99 -15.10 -10.20
C LEU A 53 2.53 -16.05 -11.30
N VAL A 54 1.44 -16.78 -11.06
CA VAL A 54 0.81 -17.65 -12.07
C VAL A 54 -0.67 -17.28 -12.22
N LEU A 55 -1.10 -17.02 -13.44
CA LEU A 55 -2.43 -16.53 -13.78
C LEU A 55 -3.08 -17.46 -14.81
N VAL A 56 -4.33 -17.83 -14.58
CA VAL A 56 -5.12 -18.58 -15.56
C VAL A 56 -5.69 -17.63 -16.61
N GLY A 57 -5.42 -17.94 -17.87
CA GLY A 57 -5.89 -17.21 -19.04
C GLY A 57 -7.01 -17.91 -19.82
N PRO A 58 -7.55 -17.24 -20.85
CA PRO A 58 -8.53 -17.85 -21.76
C PRO A 58 -8.04 -19.16 -22.37
N GLY A 59 -8.94 -20.15 -22.46
CA GLY A 59 -8.61 -21.48 -23.00
C GLY A 59 -7.72 -22.32 -22.08
N GLY A 60 -7.63 -21.99 -20.80
CA GLY A 60 -6.86 -22.75 -19.80
C GLY A 60 -5.35 -22.58 -19.89
N LYS A 61 -4.85 -21.63 -20.68
CA LYS A 61 -3.42 -21.29 -20.74
C LYS A 61 -2.98 -20.66 -19.42
N PHE A 62 -1.73 -20.90 -19.02
CA PHE A 62 -1.16 -20.22 -17.86
C PHE A 62 -0.16 -19.17 -18.29
N TYR A 63 -0.31 -17.97 -17.77
CA TYR A 63 0.72 -16.94 -17.80
C TYR A 63 1.47 -17.01 -16.48
N TRP A 64 2.78 -17.15 -16.53
CA TRP A 64 3.58 -17.28 -15.32
C TRP A 64 4.82 -16.42 -15.38
N PHE A 65 5.29 -16.02 -14.20
CA PHE A 65 6.43 -15.16 -13.98
C PHE A 65 7.25 -15.75 -12.84
N LEU A 66 8.54 -15.98 -13.08
CA LEU A 66 9.55 -16.29 -12.08
C LEU A 66 10.41 -15.05 -11.89
N PHE A 67 10.24 -14.38 -10.76
CA PHE A 67 11.03 -13.22 -10.39
C PHE A 67 12.18 -13.63 -9.49
N VAL A 68 13.42 -13.31 -9.88
CA VAL A 68 14.61 -13.66 -9.11
C VAL A 68 15.40 -12.39 -8.80
N LYS A 69 15.65 -12.15 -7.50
CA LYS A 69 16.43 -11.01 -7.04
C LYS A 69 17.88 -11.16 -7.50
N LEU A 70 18.46 -10.07 -7.98
CA LEU A 70 19.89 -10.04 -8.29
C LEU A 70 20.71 -9.98 -6.99
N PRO A 71 21.91 -10.59 -6.95
CA PRO A 71 22.78 -10.50 -5.78
C PRO A 71 23.17 -9.06 -5.43
N VAL A 72 23.30 -8.22 -6.46
CA VAL A 72 23.60 -6.79 -6.37
C VAL A 72 22.73 -6.07 -7.39
N THR A 73 22.26 -4.87 -7.05
CA THR A 73 21.54 -4.00 -7.99
C THR A 73 22.47 -3.58 -9.13
N LEU A 74 22.00 -3.74 -10.36
CA LEU A 74 22.70 -3.29 -11.56
C LEU A 74 22.11 -1.98 -12.06
N TYR A 75 22.90 -1.20 -12.80
CA TYR A 75 22.51 0.12 -13.28
C TYR A 75 22.90 0.32 -14.75
N GLY A 76 22.01 0.95 -15.52
CA GLY A 76 22.28 1.37 -16.89
C GLY A 76 22.99 0.31 -17.75
N HIS A 77 24.21 0.62 -18.18
CA HIS A 77 25.00 -0.23 -19.08
C HIS A 77 25.48 -1.56 -18.46
N ASP A 78 25.48 -1.69 -17.13
CA ASP A 78 25.87 -2.93 -16.44
C ASP A 78 24.75 -3.99 -16.48
N ILE A 79 23.55 -3.61 -16.92
CA ILE A 79 22.40 -4.51 -17.01
C ILE A 79 22.56 -5.42 -18.25
N PRO A 80 22.69 -6.75 -18.07
CA PRO A 80 22.98 -7.65 -19.17
C PRO A 80 21.75 -7.91 -20.04
N ARG A 81 22.01 -8.32 -21.29
CA ARG A 81 21.01 -8.98 -22.13
C ARG A 81 21.14 -10.48 -21.93
N TYR A 82 20.05 -11.13 -21.51
CA TYR A 82 20.04 -12.56 -21.29
C TYR A 82 19.83 -13.35 -22.57
N THR A 83 20.51 -14.48 -22.67
CA THR A 83 20.36 -15.45 -23.74
C THR A 83 19.35 -16.54 -23.37
N LYS A 84 19.01 -17.39 -24.34
CA LYS A 84 18.19 -18.58 -24.07
C LYS A 84 18.87 -19.59 -23.16
N VAL A 85 20.21 -19.68 -23.22
CA VAL A 85 20.98 -20.55 -22.33
C VAL A 85 20.89 -20.07 -20.88
N ASP A 86 20.92 -18.75 -20.66
CA ASP A 86 20.74 -18.17 -19.31
C ASP A 86 19.36 -18.46 -18.74
N GLU A 87 18.33 -18.39 -19.59
CA GLU A 87 16.96 -18.73 -19.23
C GLU A 87 16.83 -20.20 -18.82
N GLU A 88 17.32 -21.12 -19.64
CA GLU A 88 17.26 -22.57 -19.37
C GLU A 88 18.02 -22.95 -18.10
N LYS A 89 19.20 -22.36 -17.89
CA LYS A 89 19.98 -22.54 -16.68
C LYS A 89 19.23 -22.08 -15.43
N LEU A 90 18.61 -20.89 -15.49
CA LEU A 90 17.82 -20.38 -14.38
C LEU A 90 16.56 -21.23 -14.15
N ALA A 91 15.91 -21.69 -15.22
CA ALA A 91 14.74 -22.54 -15.10
C ALA A 91 15.06 -23.89 -14.46
N LEU A 92 16.22 -24.48 -14.79
CA LEU A 92 16.69 -25.72 -14.18
C LEU A 92 16.96 -25.57 -12.68
N GLN A 93 17.55 -24.43 -12.26
CA GLN A 93 17.80 -24.14 -10.84
C GLN A 93 16.52 -24.14 -9.99
N HIS A 94 15.41 -23.74 -10.61
CA HIS A 94 14.11 -23.57 -9.97
C HIS A 94 13.12 -24.69 -10.31
N ALA A 95 13.53 -25.74 -11.03
CA ALA A 95 12.62 -26.75 -11.58
C ALA A 95 11.82 -27.51 -10.50
N SER A 96 12.39 -27.67 -9.31
CA SER A 96 11.76 -28.37 -8.19
C SER A 96 10.88 -27.48 -7.31
N ASP A 97 10.80 -26.18 -7.60
CA ASP A 97 10.01 -25.24 -6.81
C ASP A 97 8.52 -25.57 -6.91
N GLN A 98 7.84 -25.58 -5.78
CA GLN A 98 6.41 -25.85 -5.72
C GLN A 98 5.60 -24.58 -6.03
N ILE A 99 4.73 -24.67 -7.03
CA ILE A 99 3.76 -23.62 -7.35
C ILE A 99 2.45 -23.87 -6.62
N THR A 100 2.05 -25.13 -6.58
CA THR A 100 0.95 -25.64 -5.76
C THR A 100 1.44 -26.90 -5.04
N THR A 101 0.57 -27.57 -4.29
CA THR A 101 0.90 -28.88 -3.71
C THR A 101 1.03 -30.00 -4.75
N LEU A 102 0.62 -29.76 -6.01
CA LEU A 102 0.57 -30.76 -7.09
C LEU A 102 1.45 -30.41 -8.30
N VAL A 103 1.83 -29.15 -8.46
CA VAL A 103 2.50 -28.64 -9.66
C VAL A 103 3.78 -27.92 -9.29
N THR A 104 4.89 -28.33 -9.92
CA THR A 104 6.18 -27.66 -9.83
C THR A 104 6.40 -26.66 -10.96
N PHE A 105 7.35 -25.75 -10.77
CA PHE A 105 7.78 -24.85 -11.83
C PHE A 105 8.38 -25.59 -13.02
N GLY A 106 9.10 -26.69 -12.79
CA GLY A 106 9.65 -27.53 -13.87
C GLY A 106 8.56 -28.09 -14.79
N GLN A 107 7.41 -28.49 -14.24
CA GLN A 107 6.26 -28.93 -15.03
C GLN A 107 5.65 -27.77 -15.83
N LEU A 108 5.49 -26.59 -15.23
CA LEU A 108 5.07 -25.39 -15.96
C LEU A 108 6.01 -25.06 -17.11
N TYR A 109 7.32 -25.05 -16.85
CA TYR A 109 8.34 -24.74 -17.84
C TYR A 109 8.37 -25.80 -18.95
N ALA A 110 8.22 -27.08 -18.65
CA ALA A 110 8.13 -28.14 -19.67
C ALA A 110 6.90 -27.98 -20.58
N ALA A 111 5.77 -27.52 -20.04
CA ALA A 111 4.53 -27.28 -20.78
C ALA A 111 4.50 -25.94 -21.56
N ARG A 112 5.59 -25.16 -21.52
CA ARG A 112 5.64 -23.81 -22.11
C ARG A 112 5.43 -23.83 -23.63
N THR A 113 4.67 -22.86 -24.13
CA THR A 113 4.60 -22.51 -25.55
C THR A 113 5.57 -21.40 -25.89
N SER A 114 5.85 -20.52 -24.93
CA SER A 114 6.78 -19.41 -25.08
C SER A 114 7.31 -19.00 -23.72
N SER A 115 8.56 -18.53 -23.68
CA SER A 115 9.17 -17.95 -22.49
C SER A 115 10.27 -16.99 -22.90
N THR A 116 10.64 -16.07 -22.03
CA THR A 116 11.86 -15.27 -22.18
C THR A 116 12.35 -14.80 -20.82
N LEU A 117 13.68 -14.76 -20.66
CA LEU A 117 14.33 -14.12 -19.53
C LEU A 117 14.65 -12.65 -19.86
N THR A 118 14.26 -11.73 -18.99
CA THR A 118 14.54 -10.29 -19.12
C THR A 118 15.02 -9.68 -17.81
N PRO A 119 15.93 -8.69 -17.83
CA PRO A 119 16.12 -7.81 -16.69
C PRO A 119 14.86 -6.95 -16.46
N LEU A 120 14.58 -6.61 -15.21
CA LEU A 120 13.47 -5.73 -14.83
C LEU A 120 14.01 -4.36 -14.44
N HIS A 121 13.85 -3.41 -15.36
CA HIS A 121 14.19 -2.01 -15.11
C HIS A 121 13.01 -1.36 -14.38
N GLU A 122 13.28 -0.65 -13.28
CA GLU A 122 12.25 -0.02 -12.45
C GLU A 122 12.56 1.46 -12.31
N TYR A 123 11.83 2.32 -13.03
CA TYR A 123 12.19 3.74 -13.12
C TYR A 123 11.07 4.64 -13.62
N VAL A 124 11.10 5.91 -13.22
CA VAL A 124 10.25 6.97 -13.79
C VAL A 124 11.18 8.03 -14.35
N PHE A 125 11.11 8.27 -15.66
CA PHE A 125 11.95 9.28 -16.31
C PHE A 125 11.51 10.69 -15.91
N GLU A 126 12.47 11.59 -15.70
CA GLU A 126 12.27 12.97 -15.23
C GLU A 126 11.42 13.81 -16.19
N LYS A 127 11.53 13.54 -17.50
CA LYS A 127 10.78 14.27 -18.54
C LYS A 127 10.17 13.32 -19.54
N TRP A 128 8.90 13.55 -19.85
CA TRP A 128 8.11 12.68 -20.72
C TRP A 128 7.86 13.29 -22.09
N HIS A 129 8.18 14.56 -22.31
CA HIS A 129 7.89 15.21 -23.57
C HIS A 129 9.01 16.13 -24.05
N TYR A 130 8.97 16.43 -25.34
CA TYR A 130 9.81 17.45 -25.97
C TYR A 130 9.10 17.96 -27.23
N LYS A 131 8.82 19.27 -27.28
CA LYS A 131 8.04 19.89 -28.35
C LYS A 131 6.73 19.11 -28.57
N ARG A 132 6.53 18.56 -29.78
CA ARG A 132 5.32 17.82 -30.17
C ARG A 132 5.44 16.30 -29.99
N ILE A 133 6.37 15.82 -29.17
CA ILE A 133 6.57 14.40 -28.89
C ILE A 133 6.37 14.15 -27.39
N ILE A 134 5.58 13.15 -27.03
CA ILE A 134 5.39 12.68 -25.65
C ILE A 134 5.60 11.17 -25.58
N THR A 135 6.19 10.67 -24.50
CA THR A 135 6.31 9.26 -24.15
C THR A 135 5.28 8.93 -23.05
N ILE A 136 4.69 7.74 -23.14
CA ILE A 136 3.71 7.22 -22.18
C ILE A 136 3.97 5.74 -21.93
N GLY A 137 3.48 5.21 -20.81
CA GLY A 137 3.72 3.81 -20.41
C GLY A 137 5.19 3.53 -20.14
N ASP A 138 5.65 2.32 -20.47
CA ASP A 138 7.03 1.85 -20.25
C ASP A 138 8.14 2.73 -20.88
N ALA A 139 7.81 3.62 -21.81
CA ALA A 139 8.74 4.60 -22.37
C ALA A 139 8.96 5.83 -21.46
N ALA A 140 8.10 6.04 -20.46
CA ALA A 140 8.16 7.12 -19.48
C ALA A 140 8.27 6.59 -18.04
N HIS A 141 7.71 5.41 -17.76
CA HIS A 141 7.69 4.81 -16.44
C HIS A 141 7.63 3.28 -16.52
N LYS A 142 8.69 2.61 -16.04
CA LYS A 142 8.79 1.16 -16.00
C LYS A 142 8.54 0.63 -14.60
N PHE A 143 7.71 -0.40 -14.55
CA PHE A 143 7.27 -1.05 -13.33
C PHE A 143 7.93 -2.41 -13.17
N GLU A 144 8.06 -2.81 -11.92
CA GLU A 144 8.06 -4.22 -11.59
C GLU A 144 6.67 -4.81 -11.99
N PRO A 145 6.61 -5.90 -12.80
CA PRO A 145 5.36 -6.33 -13.41
C PRO A 145 4.43 -7.20 -12.52
N LEU A 146 4.85 -7.63 -11.33
CA LEU A 146 4.07 -8.41 -10.35
C LEU A 146 2.70 -7.78 -10.07
N THR A 147 2.63 -6.46 -10.01
CA THR A 147 1.38 -5.74 -9.72
C THR A 147 0.46 -5.60 -10.93
N GLY A 148 0.92 -5.93 -12.14
CA GLY A 148 0.19 -5.72 -13.39
C GLY A 148 -0.10 -4.25 -13.71
N HIS A 149 0.54 -3.29 -13.04
CA HIS A 149 0.20 -1.87 -13.16
C HIS A 149 0.86 -1.15 -14.33
N GLY A 150 1.89 -1.70 -14.98
CA GLY A 150 2.53 -1.03 -16.13
C GLY A 150 1.52 -0.71 -17.25
N GLY A 151 0.77 -1.72 -17.71
CA GLY A 151 -0.26 -1.53 -18.73
C GLY A 151 -1.41 -0.64 -18.28
N ASN A 152 -1.88 -0.80 -17.04
CA ASN A 152 -2.95 0.04 -16.49
C ASN A 152 -2.50 1.52 -16.39
N SER A 153 -1.29 1.77 -15.90
CA SER A 153 -0.71 3.11 -15.83
C SER A 153 -0.53 3.74 -17.21
N ALA A 154 -0.15 2.94 -18.23
CA ALA A 154 -0.09 3.41 -19.61
C ALA A 154 -1.47 3.87 -20.13
N ILE A 155 -2.54 3.11 -19.84
CA ILE A 155 -3.92 3.48 -20.17
C ILE A 155 -4.33 4.76 -19.43
N GLU A 156 -4.01 4.88 -18.14
CA GLU A 156 -4.30 6.09 -17.36
C GLU A 156 -3.56 7.33 -17.91
N THR A 157 -2.29 7.20 -18.28
CA THR A 157 -1.53 8.30 -18.92
C THR A 157 -2.13 8.66 -20.28
N ALA A 158 -2.56 7.68 -21.08
CA ALA A 158 -3.26 7.94 -22.34
C ALA A 158 -4.59 8.68 -22.12
N ALA A 159 -5.35 8.32 -21.08
CA ALA A 159 -6.58 9.02 -20.72
C ALA A 159 -6.32 10.48 -20.30
N SER A 160 -5.28 10.72 -19.48
CA SER A 160 -4.84 12.09 -19.14
C SER A 160 -4.45 12.88 -20.39
N LEU A 161 -3.68 12.27 -21.30
CA LEU A 161 -3.29 12.89 -22.57
C LEU A 161 -4.50 13.32 -23.40
N VAL A 162 -5.49 12.44 -23.57
CA VAL A 162 -6.73 12.78 -24.29
C VAL A 162 -7.45 13.93 -23.58
N ASN A 163 -7.52 13.92 -22.25
CA ASN A 163 -8.21 14.98 -21.50
C ASN A 163 -7.57 16.36 -21.66
N HIS A 164 -6.24 16.45 -21.76
CA HIS A 164 -5.52 17.72 -21.90
C HIS A 164 -5.41 18.19 -23.36
N LEU A 165 -5.51 17.28 -24.33
CA LEU A 165 -5.55 17.62 -25.76
C LEU A 165 -6.97 17.86 -26.29
N ARG A 166 -8.00 17.48 -25.53
CA ARG A 166 -9.39 17.70 -25.94
C ARG A 166 -9.76 19.17 -25.71
N SER A 167 -9.76 19.94 -26.78
CA SER A 167 -10.35 21.29 -26.87
C SER A 167 -11.46 21.25 -27.92
N ASP A 168 -12.64 21.74 -27.57
CA ASP A 168 -13.73 21.94 -28.54
C ASP A 168 -13.50 23.20 -29.41
N GLU A 169 -12.43 23.96 -29.14
CA GLU A 169 -12.19 25.30 -29.70
C GLU A 169 -10.96 25.41 -30.62
N CYS A 170 -10.07 24.40 -30.65
CA CYS A 170 -8.77 24.54 -31.32
C CYS A 170 -8.47 23.37 -32.27
N ALA A 171 -8.68 23.60 -33.57
CA ALA A 171 -8.22 22.68 -34.63
C ALA A 171 -6.69 22.79 -34.84
N ASP A 172 -6.11 23.99 -34.65
CA ASP A 172 -4.70 24.29 -34.92
C ASP A 172 -3.92 24.57 -33.63
N TRP A 173 -3.38 23.51 -33.03
CA TRP A 173 -2.56 23.61 -31.82
C TRP A 173 -1.16 24.14 -32.11
N SER A 174 -0.82 25.30 -31.53
CA SER A 174 0.54 25.83 -31.50
C SER A 174 1.48 24.95 -30.67
N ASN A 175 2.80 25.07 -30.91
CA ASN A 175 3.78 24.31 -30.13
C ASN A 175 3.70 24.60 -28.63
N ALA A 176 3.50 25.87 -28.25
CA ALA A 176 3.39 26.27 -26.85
C ALA A 176 2.17 25.63 -26.17
N GLN A 177 1.03 25.54 -26.85
CA GLN A 177 -0.18 24.90 -26.31
C GLN A 177 0.00 23.39 -26.14
N ILE A 178 0.68 22.72 -27.08
CA ILE A 178 0.97 21.27 -26.97
C ILE A 178 1.94 21.01 -25.84
N GLU A 179 3.00 21.79 -25.73
CA GLU A 179 3.97 21.65 -24.64
C GLU A 179 3.28 21.89 -23.29
N ALA A 180 2.40 22.89 -23.17
CA ALA A 180 1.61 23.11 -21.96
C ALA A 180 0.69 21.92 -21.63
N ALA A 181 0.02 21.35 -22.64
CA ALA A 181 -0.83 20.16 -22.45
C ALA A 181 0.00 18.95 -22.00
N PHE A 182 1.18 18.73 -22.59
CA PHE A 182 2.07 17.63 -22.20
C PHE A 182 2.67 17.81 -20.81
N THR A 183 3.04 19.05 -20.44
CA THR A 183 3.44 19.38 -19.06
C THR A 183 2.31 19.06 -18.08
N ALA A 184 1.07 19.44 -18.40
CA ALA A 184 -0.08 19.14 -17.55
C ALA A 184 -0.35 17.63 -17.37
N VAL A 185 -0.13 16.83 -18.42
CA VAL A 185 -0.17 15.35 -18.34
C VAL A 185 0.90 14.82 -17.38
N GLN A 186 2.13 15.31 -17.51
CA GLN A 186 3.22 14.89 -16.62
C GLN A 186 2.93 15.30 -15.18
N ASP A 187 2.59 16.55 -14.91
CA ASP A 187 2.30 17.08 -13.57
C ASP A 187 1.16 16.32 -12.88
N GLU A 188 0.10 15.96 -13.61
CA GLU A 188 -1.01 15.17 -13.08
C GLU A 188 -0.57 13.77 -12.65
N ARG A 189 0.35 13.15 -13.40
CA ARG A 189 0.64 11.72 -13.30
C ARG A 189 1.92 11.40 -12.53
N PHE A 190 2.91 12.30 -12.52
CA PHE A 190 4.28 12.01 -12.12
C PHE A 190 4.39 11.44 -10.69
N GLU A 191 3.85 12.16 -9.69
CA GLU A 191 3.91 11.71 -8.29
C GLU A 191 3.19 10.38 -8.07
N ARG A 192 2.02 10.21 -8.71
CA ARG A 192 1.23 8.97 -8.60
C ARG A 192 1.98 7.79 -9.21
N VAL A 193 2.57 7.97 -10.39
CA VAL A 193 3.36 6.95 -11.07
C VAL A 193 4.60 6.60 -10.24
N GLN A 194 5.30 7.58 -9.68
CA GLN A 194 6.44 7.34 -8.80
C GLN A 194 6.05 6.50 -7.57
N TRP A 195 4.89 6.81 -6.97
CA TRP A 195 4.35 6.02 -5.87
C TRP A 195 4.01 4.59 -6.31
N LEU A 196 3.35 4.41 -7.45
CA LEU A 196 2.98 3.09 -7.97
C LEU A 196 4.21 2.23 -8.32
N VAL A 197 5.27 2.81 -8.92
CA VAL A 197 6.52 2.10 -9.23
C VAL A 197 7.18 1.63 -7.93
N ASN A 198 7.29 2.50 -6.94
CA ASN A 198 7.85 2.16 -5.62
C ASN A 198 7.00 1.12 -4.87
N ASP A 199 5.67 1.21 -4.97
CA ASP A 199 4.76 0.23 -4.39
C ASP A 199 4.91 -1.15 -5.05
N ALA A 200 5.06 -1.20 -6.38
CA ALA A 200 5.34 -2.44 -7.10
C ALA A 200 6.67 -3.06 -6.66
N HIS A 201 7.73 -2.26 -6.55
CA HIS A 201 9.02 -2.69 -6.02
C HIS A 201 8.90 -3.31 -4.62
N LYS A 202 8.23 -2.61 -3.69
CA LYS A 202 8.04 -3.06 -2.31
C LYS A 202 7.17 -4.32 -2.23
N ALA A 203 6.14 -4.42 -3.06
CA ALA A 203 5.32 -5.62 -3.16
C ALA A 203 6.19 -6.81 -3.58
N GLN A 204 7.04 -6.64 -4.60
CA GLN A 204 7.95 -7.68 -5.05
C GLN A 204 8.99 -8.04 -3.98
N GLN A 205 9.57 -7.08 -3.27
CA GLN A 205 10.45 -7.35 -2.12
C GLN A 205 9.77 -8.17 -1.02
N MET A 206 8.49 -7.88 -0.74
CA MET A 206 7.72 -8.63 0.24
C MET A 206 7.41 -10.06 -0.24
N GLN A 207 7.07 -10.24 -1.51
CA GLN A 207 6.83 -11.58 -2.08
C GLN A 207 8.11 -12.42 -2.15
N ALA A 208 9.22 -11.79 -2.53
CA ALA A 208 10.52 -12.41 -2.56
C ALA A 208 11.23 -12.43 -1.19
N MET A 209 10.55 -12.08 -0.09
CA MET A 209 11.13 -12.04 1.26
C MET A 209 12.56 -11.47 1.29
N ALA A 210 12.76 -10.37 0.56
CA ALA A 210 14.08 -9.97 0.04
C ALA A 210 15.09 -9.53 1.11
N THR A 211 14.67 -9.43 2.37
CA THR A 211 15.50 -9.09 3.52
C THR A 211 15.19 -10.02 4.70
N PRO A 212 16.13 -10.23 5.64
CA PRO A 212 15.87 -11.05 6.83
C PRO A 212 14.67 -10.56 7.65
N PHE A 213 14.46 -9.25 7.69
CA PHE A 213 13.29 -8.65 8.32
C PHE A 213 12.00 -9.11 7.63
N LEU A 214 11.89 -8.94 6.30
CA LEU A 214 10.70 -9.35 5.54
C LEU A 214 10.45 -10.86 5.59
N ALA A 215 11.50 -11.68 5.58
CA ALA A 215 11.40 -13.13 5.74
C ALA A 215 10.82 -13.53 7.10
N THR A 216 11.10 -12.75 8.15
CA THR A 216 10.59 -13.00 9.51
C THR A 216 9.15 -12.48 9.66
N ILE A 217 8.88 -11.24 9.24
CA ILE A 217 7.59 -10.59 9.49
C ILE A 217 6.51 -10.96 8.46
N GLY A 218 6.89 -11.29 7.22
CA GLY A 218 5.96 -11.55 6.12
C GLY A 218 4.97 -12.67 6.43
N PRO A 219 5.42 -13.87 6.86
CA PRO A 219 4.54 -14.97 7.25
C PRO A 219 3.60 -14.62 8.41
N ILE A 220 4.06 -13.80 9.37
CA ILE A 220 3.26 -13.35 10.50
C ILE A 220 2.16 -12.42 10.02
N LEU A 221 2.51 -11.40 9.21
CA LEU A 221 1.54 -10.46 8.64
C LEU A 221 0.51 -11.17 7.79
N ALA A 222 0.91 -12.14 6.96
CA ALA A 222 -0.02 -12.91 6.13
C ALA A 222 -1.08 -13.67 6.94
N ARG A 223 -0.76 -14.12 8.17
CA ARG A 223 -1.72 -14.77 9.08
C ARG A 223 -2.66 -13.78 9.77
N LEU A 224 -2.21 -12.53 9.94
CA LEU A 224 -2.96 -11.49 10.63
C LEU A 224 -3.82 -10.65 9.67
N THR A 225 -3.47 -10.62 8.38
CA THR A 225 -4.24 -9.91 7.37
C THR A 225 -5.52 -10.67 7.03
N ASN A 226 -6.61 -9.93 6.85
CA ASN A 226 -7.87 -10.46 6.36
C ASN A 226 -8.08 -10.03 4.91
N THR A 227 -8.95 -10.75 4.19
CA THR A 227 -9.26 -10.48 2.77
C THR A 227 -9.63 -9.02 2.51
N GLN A 228 -10.42 -8.40 3.40
CA GLN A 228 -10.83 -7.01 3.24
C GLN A 228 -9.64 -6.04 3.27
N THR A 229 -8.68 -6.26 4.17
CA THR A 229 -7.46 -5.44 4.25
C THR A 229 -6.63 -5.58 2.99
N VAL A 230 -6.48 -6.81 2.46
CA VAL A 230 -5.76 -7.06 1.20
C VAL A 230 -6.46 -6.35 0.03
N LEU A 231 -7.79 -6.47 -0.07
CA LEU A 231 -8.57 -5.79 -1.10
C LEU A 231 -8.46 -4.27 -1.01
N GLN A 232 -8.51 -3.68 0.18
CA GLN A 232 -8.34 -2.24 0.37
C GLN A 232 -6.94 -1.76 -0.02
N LEU A 233 -5.89 -2.51 0.33
CA LEU A 233 -4.53 -2.19 -0.07
C LEU A 233 -4.35 -2.29 -1.59
N GLY A 234 -4.94 -3.30 -2.23
CA GLY A 234 -4.98 -3.41 -3.69
C GLY A 234 -5.75 -2.26 -4.35
N ALA A 235 -6.92 -1.91 -3.81
CA ALA A 235 -7.79 -0.88 -4.36
C ALA A 235 -7.15 0.51 -4.34
N ARG A 236 -6.29 0.85 -3.37
CA ARG A 236 -5.56 2.13 -3.34
C ARG A 236 -4.80 2.42 -4.64
N LYS A 237 -4.37 1.38 -5.34
CA LYS A 237 -3.67 1.50 -6.62
C LYS A 237 -4.62 1.83 -7.77
N ILE A 238 -5.90 1.49 -7.64
CA ILE A 238 -6.92 1.56 -8.69
C ILE A 238 -7.86 2.77 -8.51
N ILE A 239 -8.30 3.09 -7.29
CA ILE A 239 -9.37 4.08 -7.04
C ILE A 239 -9.06 5.51 -7.51
N GLY A 240 -7.78 5.84 -7.70
CA GLY A 240 -7.33 7.13 -8.23
C GLY A 240 -7.06 7.13 -9.73
N ALA A 241 -7.54 6.13 -10.48
CA ALA A 241 -7.27 5.99 -11.90
C ALA A 241 -7.86 7.16 -12.72
N THR A 242 -7.07 7.65 -13.68
CA THR A 242 -7.54 8.69 -14.61
C THR A 242 -8.47 8.07 -15.66
N ARG A 243 -9.68 8.63 -15.81
CA ARG A 243 -10.61 8.29 -16.89
C ARG A 243 -10.68 9.39 -17.95
N ILE A 244 -11.20 9.06 -19.13
CA ILE A 244 -11.48 10.05 -20.17
C ILE A 244 -12.73 10.85 -19.80
N LYS A 245 -12.59 12.19 -19.78
CA LYS A 245 -13.68 13.14 -19.52
C LYS A 245 -14.66 13.15 -20.69
N GLY A 246 -15.95 13.27 -20.38
CA GLY A 246 -17.02 13.31 -21.39
C GLY A 246 -17.38 11.97 -22.00
N ILE A 247 -16.75 10.85 -21.60
CA ILE A 247 -17.19 9.50 -21.95
C ILE A 247 -17.97 8.91 -20.76
N PRO A 248 -19.20 8.40 -20.98
CA PRO A 248 -19.96 7.71 -19.94
C PRO A 248 -19.21 6.50 -19.39
N VAL A 249 -19.17 6.36 -18.07
CA VAL A 249 -18.60 5.18 -17.40
C VAL A 249 -19.72 4.14 -17.25
N PRO A 250 -19.52 2.89 -17.70
CA PRO A 250 -20.48 1.83 -17.47
C PRO A 250 -20.68 1.61 -15.97
N GLN A 251 -21.94 1.58 -15.53
CA GLN A 251 -22.26 1.21 -14.16
C GLN A 251 -21.88 -0.25 -13.92
N ARG A 252 -21.03 -0.48 -12.93
CA ARG A 252 -20.58 -1.81 -12.50
C ARG A 252 -20.64 -1.87 -10.99
N GLU A 253 -21.11 -2.98 -10.45
CA GLU A 253 -21.11 -3.20 -9.01
C GLU A 253 -19.67 -3.20 -8.47
N HIS A 254 -19.43 -2.40 -7.43
CA HIS A 254 -18.17 -2.35 -6.71
C HIS A 254 -18.41 -1.89 -5.28
N THR A 255 -17.63 -2.41 -4.33
CA THR A 255 -17.77 -2.09 -2.89
C THR A 255 -16.87 -0.94 -2.46
N ILE A 256 -15.81 -0.66 -3.22
CA ILE A 256 -14.85 0.42 -2.94
C ILE A 256 -15.04 1.47 -4.03
N PRO A 257 -15.56 2.67 -3.70
CA PRO A 257 -15.79 3.71 -4.68
C PRO A 257 -14.47 4.26 -5.22
N PHE A 258 -14.48 4.66 -6.49
CA PHE A 258 -13.44 5.48 -7.09
C PHE A 258 -13.42 6.88 -6.47
N ASN A 259 -12.28 7.55 -6.55
CA ASN A 259 -12.12 8.88 -5.94
C ASN A 259 -13.05 9.94 -6.54
N ASP A 260 -13.52 9.77 -7.78
CA ASP A 260 -14.47 10.68 -8.44
C ASP A 260 -15.94 10.35 -8.16
N GLU A 261 -16.23 9.25 -7.48
CA GLU A 261 -17.56 8.89 -6.95
C GLU A 261 -17.77 9.40 -5.52
N LEU A 262 -16.69 9.85 -4.86
CA LEU A 262 -16.76 10.41 -3.51
C LEU A 262 -17.26 11.86 -3.54
N PRO A 263 -18.03 12.32 -2.52
CA PRO A 263 -18.51 13.70 -2.43
C PRO A 263 -17.37 14.74 -2.40
N CYS A 264 -16.19 14.34 -1.93
CA CYS A 264 -14.99 15.15 -1.90
C CYS A 264 -13.74 14.29 -2.10
N ARG A 265 -12.65 14.92 -2.55
CA ARG A 265 -11.37 14.24 -2.69
C ARG A 265 -10.86 13.81 -1.31
N PRO A 266 -10.41 12.55 -1.13
CA PRO A 266 -9.83 12.12 0.12
C PRO A 266 -8.57 12.92 0.44
N LEU A 267 -8.40 13.28 1.71
CA LEU A 267 -7.20 13.95 2.20
C LEU A 267 -5.97 13.06 1.92
N SER A 268 -4.90 13.68 1.43
CA SER A 268 -3.61 13.00 1.35
C SER A 268 -3.17 12.60 2.77
N TRP A 269 -2.55 11.42 2.88
CA TRP A 269 -2.05 10.96 4.17
C TRP A 269 -1.06 11.99 4.73
N SER A 270 -1.32 12.49 5.94
CA SER A 270 -0.46 13.43 6.65
C SER A 270 -0.35 13.00 8.10
N TRP A 271 0.86 13.07 8.65
CA TRP A 271 1.08 12.80 10.08
C TRP A 271 0.56 13.96 10.95
N LEU A 272 0.34 15.15 10.38
CA LEU A 272 -0.01 16.36 11.14
C LEU A 272 -1.32 16.23 11.92
N PRO A 273 -2.46 15.74 11.36
CA PRO A 273 -3.68 15.59 12.13
C PRO A 273 -3.53 14.59 13.28
N ILE A 274 -2.77 13.51 13.06
CA ILE A 274 -2.48 12.52 14.10
C ILE A 274 -1.58 13.14 15.18
N GLY A 275 -0.53 13.84 14.79
CA GLY A 275 0.39 14.52 15.69
C GLY A 275 -0.31 15.59 16.54
N LEU A 276 -1.14 16.44 15.92
CA LEU A 276 -1.97 17.42 16.62
C LEU A 276 -2.97 16.75 17.56
N GLY A 277 -3.57 15.64 17.15
CA GLY A 277 -4.43 14.82 18.00
C GLY A 277 -3.69 14.30 19.23
N VAL A 278 -2.51 13.70 19.05
CA VAL A 278 -1.68 13.19 20.16
C VAL A 278 -1.25 14.31 21.10
N LEU A 279 -0.80 15.45 20.58
CA LEU A 279 -0.41 16.62 21.38
C LEU A 279 -1.59 17.20 22.16
N SER A 280 -2.76 17.31 21.53
CA SER A 280 -4.01 17.74 22.17
C SER A 280 -4.37 16.82 23.34
N GLN A 281 -4.34 15.51 23.12
CA GLN A 281 -4.63 14.53 24.16
C GLN A 281 -3.59 14.54 25.29
N ALA A 282 -2.30 14.71 24.98
CA ALA A 282 -1.25 14.84 25.98
C ALA A 282 -1.40 16.12 26.82
N ALA A 283 -1.79 17.24 26.20
CA ALA A 283 -2.07 18.50 26.89
C ALA A 283 -3.29 18.37 27.82
N LEU A 284 -4.38 17.76 27.34
CA LEU A 284 -5.57 17.47 28.14
C LEU A 284 -5.24 16.54 29.30
N PHE A 285 -4.46 15.49 29.07
CA PHE A 285 -4.00 14.58 30.12
C PHE A 285 -3.18 15.31 31.18
N ARG A 286 -2.23 16.15 30.77
CA ARG A 286 -1.42 16.95 31.69
C ARG A 286 -2.27 17.92 32.51
N LEU A 287 -3.19 18.64 31.86
CA LEU A 287 -4.11 19.55 32.53
C LEU A 287 -5.00 18.80 33.54
N ALA A 288 -5.55 17.65 33.14
CA ALA A 288 -6.34 16.79 34.02
C ALA A 288 -5.53 16.36 35.24
N THR A 289 -4.27 15.92 35.07
CA THR A 289 -3.41 15.54 36.20
C THR A 289 -3.05 16.72 37.11
N GLN A 290 -2.96 17.94 36.59
CA GLN A 290 -2.73 19.14 37.40
C GLN A 290 -3.96 19.57 38.19
N ILE A 291 -5.16 19.41 37.62
CA ILE A 291 -6.44 19.72 38.28
C ILE A 291 -6.80 18.65 39.32
N LEU A 292 -6.51 17.37 39.01
CA LEU A 292 -6.87 16.22 39.84
C LEU A 292 -5.79 15.85 40.86
N GLY A 293 -4.53 16.21 40.63
CA GLY A 293 -3.40 15.93 41.53
C GLY A 293 -3.50 16.51 42.94
N PRO A 294 -4.14 17.68 43.18
CA PRO A 294 -4.37 18.23 44.51
C PRO A 294 -5.47 17.52 45.32
N LEU A 295 -6.24 16.60 44.71
CA LEU A 295 -7.31 15.89 45.40
C LEU A 295 -6.74 14.72 46.21
N GLU A 296 -7.26 14.51 47.42
CA GLU A 296 -6.90 13.32 48.21
C GLU A 296 -7.37 12.06 47.48
N ILE A 297 -6.41 11.29 46.98
CA ILE A 297 -6.68 10.06 46.23
C ILE A 297 -7.06 8.97 47.25
N PRO A 298 -8.27 8.38 47.17
CA PRO A 298 -8.68 7.34 48.09
C PRO A 298 -7.81 6.09 47.92
N THR A 299 -7.46 5.47 49.04
CA THR A 299 -6.67 4.22 49.06
C THR A 299 -7.55 2.96 49.09
N THR A 300 -8.85 3.15 49.31
CA THR A 300 -9.87 2.09 49.38
C THR A 300 -11.14 2.48 48.62
N PHE A 301 -11.90 1.48 48.16
CA PHE A 301 -13.23 1.59 47.59
C PHE A 301 -14.20 0.70 48.36
N GLY A 302 -15.23 1.28 48.98
CA GLY A 302 -16.21 0.49 49.75
C GLY A 302 -15.60 -0.36 50.87
N GLY A 303 -14.43 0.04 51.39
CA GLY A 303 -13.66 -0.72 52.40
C GLY A 303 -12.55 -1.62 51.83
N GLU A 304 -12.53 -1.87 50.53
CA GLU A 304 -11.55 -2.75 49.88
C GLU A 304 -10.34 -1.96 49.32
N PRO A 305 -9.12 -2.50 49.39
CA PRO A 305 -7.93 -1.82 48.85
C PRO A 305 -7.95 -1.74 47.32
N LEU A 306 -7.36 -0.68 46.77
CA LEU A 306 -7.22 -0.52 45.32
C LEU A 306 -6.43 -1.68 44.66
N VAL A 307 -6.91 -2.13 43.52
CA VAL A 307 -6.21 -3.10 42.65
C VAL A 307 -4.89 -2.49 42.15
N LYS A 308 -3.80 -3.23 42.35
CA LYS A 308 -2.42 -2.79 42.05
C LYS A 308 -1.84 -3.42 40.77
N TYR A 309 -2.44 -4.49 40.27
CA TYR A 309 -1.93 -5.29 39.16
C TYR A 309 -3.07 -5.56 38.17
N TYR A 310 -2.92 -5.12 36.92
CA TYR A 310 -3.96 -5.24 35.88
C TYR A 310 -3.47 -6.05 34.69
N THR A 311 -2.22 -5.85 34.28
CA THR A 311 -1.65 -6.38 33.03
C THR A 311 -0.33 -7.12 33.23
N GLY A 312 0.29 -7.01 34.42
CA GLY A 312 1.59 -7.59 34.73
C GLY A 312 2.78 -6.71 34.28
N PHE A 313 2.55 -5.64 33.51
CA PHE A 313 3.57 -4.69 33.12
C PHE A 313 3.62 -3.52 34.10
N ARG A 314 4.73 -3.42 34.86
CA ARG A 314 4.89 -2.46 35.98
C ARG A 314 4.57 -1.00 35.63
N ILE A 315 4.92 -0.55 34.43
CA ILE A 315 4.67 0.84 33.98
C ILE A 315 3.18 1.05 33.71
N VAL A 316 2.55 0.11 32.99
CA VAL A 316 1.12 0.18 32.63
C VAL A 316 0.26 0.07 33.88
N ASP A 317 0.58 -0.87 34.77
CA ASP A 317 -0.15 -1.08 36.03
C ASP A 317 -0.06 0.13 36.97
N LYS A 318 1.08 0.84 36.99
CA LYS A 318 1.23 2.09 37.73
C LYS A 318 0.31 3.19 37.21
N ILE A 319 0.18 3.32 35.88
CA ILE A 319 -0.70 4.30 35.24
C ILE A 319 -2.17 3.95 35.52
N LEU A 320 -2.56 2.69 35.30
CA LEU A 320 -3.93 2.23 35.52
C LEU A 320 -4.35 2.35 36.99
N LYS A 321 -3.49 1.97 37.94
CA LYS A 321 -3.73 2.16 39.37
C LYS A 321 -4.03 3.63 39.70
N ASN A 322 -3.22 4.55 39.17
CA ASN A 322 -3.42 5.98 39.43
C ASN A 322 -4.73 6.48 38.80
N LEU A 323 -5.06 6.06 37.58
CA LEU A 323 -6.31 6.43 36.93
C LEU A 323 -7.53 5.94 37.72
N VAL A 324 -7.54 4.65 38.11
CA VAL A 324 -8.62 4.05 38.92
C VAL A 324 -8.77 4.75 40.27
N ALA A 325 -7.67 5.08 40.92
CA ALA A 325 -7.69 5.80 42.20
C ALA A 325 -8.26 7.21 42.07
N VAL A 326 -7.93 7.94 40.99
CA VAL A 326 -8.46 9.28 40.67
C VAL A 326 -9.96 9.25 40.42
N PHE A 327 -10.47 8.22 39.73
CA PHE A 327 -11.92 8.02 39.57
C PHE A 327 -12.65 7.74 40.88
N GLY A 328 -11.92 7.44 41.96
CA GLY A 328 -12.52 7.25 43.28
C GLY A 328 -12.72 8.51 44.08
N VAL A 329 -12.07 9.61 43.71
CA VAL A 329 -12.20 10.88 44.43
C VAL A 329 -13.66 11.33 44.51
N PRO A 330 -14.47 11.32 43.43
CA PRO A 330 -15.89 11.68 43.53
C PRO A 330 -16.67 10.66 44.37
N LEU A 331 -16.45 9.36 44.16
CA LEU A 331 -17.18 8.27 44.81
C LEU A 331 -16.95 8.20 46.33
N ALA A 332 -15.77 8.59 46.79
CA ALA A 332 -15.43 8.66 48.21
C ALA A 332 -15.74 10.04 48.82
N SER A 333 -16.12 11.04 48.01
CA SER A 333 -16.39 12.38 48.50
C SER A 333 -17.76 12.44 49.19
N ASN A 334 -17.79 12.98 50.41
CA ASN A 334 -19.03 13.42 51.06
C ASN A 334 -19.58 14.73 50.45
N ASN A 335 -19.10 15.12 49.26
CA ASN A 335 -19.43 16.37 48.60
C ASN A 335 -20.53 16.15 47.55
N MET A 336 -21.74 16.64 47.85
CA MET A 336 -22.90 16.54 46.95
C MET A 336 -22.64 17.12 45.56
N ALA A 337 -21.88 18.20 45.43
CA ALA A 337 -21.57 18.81 44.14
C ALA A 337 -20.66 17.93 43.28
N ALA A 338 -19.66 17.28 43.90
CA ALA A 338 -18.78 16.34 43.21
C ALA A 338 -19.54 15.08 42.77
N ASN A 339 -20.46 14.59 43.60
CA ASN A 339 -21.34 13.47 43.26
C ASN A 339 -22.29 13.82 42.10
N LEU A 340 -22.91 15.00 42.11
CA LEU A 340 -23.78 15.45 41.02
C LEU A 340 -23.01 15.68 39.71
N GLN A 341 -21.79 16.23 39.79
CA GLN A 341 -20.91 16.39 38.63
C GLN A 341 -20.51 15.03 38.06
N TRP A 342 -20.24 14.05 38.91
CA TRP A 342 -19.92 12.67 38.50
C TRP A 342 -21.12 11.97 37.84
N VAL A 343 -22.31 12.08 38.42
CA VAL A 343 -23.56 11.58 37.82
C VAL A 343 -23.80 12.22 36.45
N SER A 344 -23.49 13.50 36.29
CA SER A 344 -23.63 14.20 35.00
C SER A 344 -22.55 13.82 33.98
N PHE A 345 -21.34 13.45 34.43
CA PHE A 345 -20.21 13.08 33.57
C PHE A 345 -20.26 11.61 33.11
N THR A 346 -20.84 10.73 33.92
CA THR A 346 -20.92 9.29 33.63
C THR A 346 -21.59 8.96 32.28
N PRO A 347 -22.71 9.59 31.88
CA PRO A 347 -23.30 9.39 30.55
C PRO A 347 -22.37 9.82 29.41
N LEU A 348 -21.54 10.86 29.61
CA LEU A 348 -20.59 11.33 28.60
C LEU A 348 -19.46 10.32 28.39
N LEU A 349 -18.94 9.73 29.47
CA LEU A 349 -17.97 8.64 29.40
C LEU A 349 -18.56 7.41 28.70
N LEU A 350 -19.80 7.04 29.04
CA LEU A 350 -20.49 5.91 28.41
C LEU A 350 -20.70 6.15 26.91
N SER A 351 -21.19 7.33 26.52
CA SER A 351 -21.37 7.70 25.11
C SER A 351 -20.04 7.69 24.37
N THR A 352 -19.00 8.33 24.92
CA THR A 352 -17.68 8.37 24.27
C THR A 352 -17.08 6.97 24.13
N THR A 353 -17.21 6.13 25.17
CA THR A 353 -16.73 4.74 25.13
C THR A 353 -17.52 3.92 24.13
N LEU A 354 -18.84 4.11 24.05
CA LEU A 354 -19.70 3.44 23.06
C LEU A 354 -19.36 3.88 21.64
N ASP A 355 -19.22 5.18 21.38
CA ASP A 355 -18.85 5.73 20.09
C ASP A 355 -17.48 5.24 19.65
N TRP A 356 -16.48 5.27 20.55
CA TRP A 356 -15.16 4.69 20.28
C TRP A 356 -15.23 3.18 20.06
N THR A 357 -16.07 2.46 20.79
CA THR A 357 -16.25 1.03 20.60
C THR A 357 -16.85 0.76 19.23
N LEU A 358 -17.95 1.42 18.86
CA LEU A 358 -18.59 1.31 17.54
C LEU A 358 -17.63 1.68 16.42
N GLU A 359 -16.87 2.76 16.58
CA GLU A 359 -15.85 3.21 15.63
C GLU A 359 -14.70 2.20 15.52
N SER A 360 -14.30 1.54 16.62
CA SER A 360 -13.30 0.47 16.63
C SER A 360 -13.71 -0.76 15.81
N TYR A 361 -15.03 -0.98 15.68
CA TYR A 361 -15.61 -2.03 14.85
C TYR A 361 -15.79 -1.61 13.39
N ARG A 362 -15.74 -0.30 13.07
CA ARG A 362 -15.78 0.16 11.67
C ARG A 362 -14.56 -0.32 10.92
N VAL A 363 -14.81 -0.86 9.74
CA VAL A 363 -13.78 -1.46 8.88
C VAL A 363 -12.71 -0.45 8.49
N GLY A 364 -13.07 0.81 8.25
CA GLY A 364 -12.15 1.89 7.90
C GLY A 364 -11.20 2.31 9.04
N SER A 365 -11.50 1.95 10.28
CA SER A 365 -10.73 2.34 11.47
C SER A 365 -9.71 1.28 11.89
N LYS A 366 -9.66 0.12 11.23
CA LYS A 366 -8.68 -0.95 11.50
C LYS A 366 -7.24 -0.46 11.35
N GLY A 367 -6.44 -0.57 12.41
CA GLY A 367 -5.03 -0.14 12.44
C GLY A 367 -4.81 1.31 12.87
N LEU A 368 -5.90 2.07 13.08
CA LEU A 368 -5.85 3.37 13.75
C LEU A 368 -5.98 3.20 15.28
N ILE A 369 -5.61 4.23 16.04
CA ILE A 369 -5.73 4.26 17.51
C ILE A 369 -7.18 3.97 17.96
N THR A 370 -8.17 4.40 17.17
CA THR A 370 -9.60 4.12 17.41
C THR A 370 -9.93 2.63 17.39
N SER A 371 -9.14 1.77 16.74
CA SER A 371 -9.34 0.31 16.75
C SER A 371 -8.79 -0.42 17.99
N PHE A 372 -8.06 0.27 18.89
CA PHE A 372 -7.39 -0.37 20.02
C PHE A 372 -8.35 -0.91 21.08
N VAL A 373 -9.53 -0.28 21.24
CA VAL A 373 -10.60 -0.73 22.14
C VAL A 373 -11.04 -2.17 21.82
N ARG A 374 -11.10 -2.52 20.55
CA ARG A 374 -11.42 -3.89 20.08
C ARG A 374 -10.37 -4.92 20.49
N ALA A 375 -9.08 -4.56 20.47
CA ALA A 375 -8.00 -5.45 20.88
C ALA A 375 -8.03 -5.70 22.40
N TYR A 376 -8.31 -4.66 23.17
CA TYR A 376 -8.45 -4.73 24.63
C TYR A 376 -9.66 -5.59 25.05
N LEU A 377 -10.83 -5.39 24.43
CA LEU A 377 -12.05 -6.17 24.71
C LEU A 377 -11.92 -7.65 24.32
N ARG A 378 -11.17 -7.99 23.27
CA ARG A 378 -10.88 -9.38 22.91
C ARG A 378 -10.01 -10.11 23.94
N GLY A 379 -9.11 -9.39 24.62
CA GLY A 379 -8.27 -9.97 25.68
C GLY A 379 -9.06 -10.45 26.89
N PHE A 380 -10.20 -9.82 27.19
CA PHE A 380 -11.10 -10.26 28.27
C PHE A 380 -11.91 -11.50 27.91
N HIS A 381 -12.28 -11.67 26.64
CA HIS A 381 -13.03 -12.86 26.17
C HIS A 381 -12.16 -14.12 26.00
N GLN A 382 -10.85 -14.06 26.21
CA GLN A 382 -9.96 -15.22 26.21
C GLN A 382 -9.59 -15.70 27.62
N LEU A 383 -10.17 -15.10 28.66
CA LEU A 383 -9.94 -15.46 30.07
C LEU A 383 -11.17 -16.10 30.75
N ASP A 384 -12.21 -16.38 29.97
CA ASP A 384 -13.27 -17.35 30.27
C ASP A 384 -13.15 -18.52 29.27
#